data_AF-A0A838E9Y5-F1
#
_entry.id   AF-A0A838E9Y5-F1
#
_cell.length_a   1.000
_cell.length_b   1.000
_cell.length_c   1.000
_cell.angle_alpha   90.00
_cell.angle_beta   90.00
_cell.angle_gamma   90.00
#
_symmetry.space_group_name_H-M   'P 1'
#
loop_
_entity.id
_entity.type
_entity.pdbx_description
1 polymer ?
#
loop_
_entity_poly.entity_id
_entity_poly.type
_entity_poly.pdbx_seq_one_letter_code
_entity_poly.pdbx_strand_id
1 'polypeptide(L)' 'MKKTSIYLTDREVERLAHLSERTGRSQSELVREAVSHYDPRPSRDRNFKSMGAGEGPGDSVADYSEDELLRGFGES' A
#
# COMPACT_ATOMS: atom_id res chain seq x y z
N MET A 1 -1.12 -21.05 -21.35
CA MET A 1 -2.00 -21.06 -20.14
C MET A 1 -1.97 -22.45 -19.51
N LYS A 2 -1.91 -22.56 -18.19
CA LYS A 2 -2.08 -23.84 -17.46
C LYS A 2 -3.49 -23.89 -16.85
N LYS A 3 -4.13 -25.05 -16.86
CA LYS A 3 -5.42 -25.26 -16.19
C LYS A 3 -5.16 -25.46 -14.69
N THR A 4 -5.79 -24.65 -13.86
CA THR A 4 -5.71 -24.73 -12.39
C THR A 4 -7.12 -24.81 -11.84
N SER A 5 -7.37 -25.76 -10.95
CA SER A 5 -8.60 -25.83 -10.16
C SER A 5 -8.38 -25.09 -8.84
N ILE A 6 -9.30 -24.21 -8.47
CA ILE A 6 -9.27 -23.46 -7.20
C ILE A 6 -10.56 -23.72 -6.43
N TYR A 7 -10.46 -23.69 -5.11
CA TYR A 7 -11.64 -23.75 -4.25
C TYR A 7 -12.12 -22.33 -3.97
N LEU A 8 -13.43 -22.13 -4.13
CA LEU A 8 -14.15 -20.90 -3.81
C LEU A 8 -15.36 -21.27 -2.98
N THR A 9 -15.77 -20.38 -2.10
CA THR A 9 -17.06 -20.49 -1.42
C THR A 9 -18.21 -20.26 -2.39
N ASP A 10 -19.40 -20.78 -2.09
CA ASP A 10 -20.59 -20.58 -2.93
C ASP A 10 -20.86 -19.08 -3.19
N ARG A 11 -20.68 -18.26 -2.15
CA ARG A 11 -20.80 -16.79 -2.24
C ARG A 11 -19.81 -16.16 -3.22
N GLU A 12 -18.57 -16.65 -3.27
CA GLU A 12 -17.57 -16.15 -4.21
C GLU A 12 -17.89 -16.57 -5.65
N VAL A 13 -18.41 -17.78 -5.84
CA VAL A 13 -18.89 -18.26 -7.15
C VAL A 13 -20.03 -17.40 -7.66
N GLU A 14 -21.04 -17.12 -6.82
CA GLU A 14 -22.16 -16.24 -7.16
C GLU A 14 -21.69 -14.82 -7.51
N ARG A 15 -20.77 -14.28 -6.71
CA ARG A 15 -20.20 -12.94 -6.97
C ARG A 15 -19.45 -12.90 -8.29
N LEU A 16 -18.69 -13.95 -8.61
CA LEU A 16 -17.93 -14.05 -9.87
C LEU A 16 -18.86 -14.20 -11.07
N ALA A 17 -19.96 -14.95 -10.95
CA ALA A 17 -21.00 -15.07 -11.98
C ALA A 17 -21.65 -13.71 -12.26
N HIS A 18 -22.08 -12.99 -11.22
CA HIS A 18 -22.68 -11.67 -11.38
C HIS A 18 -21.71 -10.64 -11.99
N LEU A 19 -20.42 -10.70 -11.64
CA LEU A 19 -19.40 -9.86 -12.29
C LEU A 19 -19.21 -10.21 -13.77
N SER A 20 -19.25 -11.50 -14.11
CA SER A 20 -19.15 -11.99 -15.49
C SER A 20 -20.31 -11.46 -16.34
N GLU A 21 -21.54 -11.56 -15.84
CA GLU A 21 -22.74 -11.04 -16.50
C GLU A 21 -22.68 -9.53 -16.71
N ARG A 22 -22.32 -8.77 -15.66
CA ARG A 22 -22.27 -7.30 -15.71
C ARG A 22 -21.19 -6.76 -16.64
N THR A 23 -20.08 -7.47 -16.78
CA THR A 23 -18.93 -7.02 -17.58
C THR A 23 -18.90 -7.62 -18.98
N GLY A 24 -19.68 -8.67 -19.24
CA GLY A 24 -19.63 -9.44 -20.48
C GLY A 24 -18.33 -10.24 -20.65
N ARG A 25 -17.58 -10.48 -19.57
CA ARG A 25 -16.26 -11.13 -19.59
C ARG A 25 -16.31 -12.51 -18.97
N SER A 26 -15.44 -13.41 -19.40
CA SER A 26 -15.40 -14.76 -18.82
C SER A 26 -14.93 -14.74 -17.37
N GLN A 27 -15.45 -15.64 -16.53
CA GLN A 27 -15.00 -15.78 -15.14
C GLN A 27 -13.48 -16.00 -15.04
N SER A 28 -12.91 -16.77 -15.97
CA SER A 28 -11.47 -17.01 -16.01
C SER A 28 -10.64 -15.76 -16.35
N GLU A 29 -11.16 -14.83 -17.18
CA GLU A 29 -10.50 -13.54 -17.39
C GLU A 29 -10.51 -12.69 -16.12
N LEU A 30 -11.65 -12.61 -15.44
CA LEU A 30 -11.80 -11.86 -14.21
C LEU A 30 -10.86 -12.38 -13.12
N VAL A 31 -10.76 -13.70 -12.96
CA VAL A 31 -9.81 -14.31 -12.01
C VAL A 31 -8.37 -14.00 -12.39
N ARG A 32 -7.99 -14.09 -13.67
CA ARG A 32 -6.63 -13.76 -14.10
C ARG A 32 -6.28 -12.29 -13.83
N GLU A 33 -7.20 -11.37 -14.11
CA GLU A 33 -7.02 -9.95 -13.83
C GLU A 33 -6.88 -9.69 -12.34
N ALA A 34 -7.78 -10.25 -11.52
CA ALA A 34 -7.71 -10.13 -10.07
C ALA A 34 -6.37 -10.61 -9.51
N VAL A 35 -5.86 -11.76 -10.01
CA VAL A 35 -4.53 -12.27 -9.64
C VAL A 35 -3.41 -11.35 -10.12
N SER A 36 -3.51 -10.74 -11.30
CA SER A 36 -2.48 -9.80 -11.80
C SER A 36 -2.40 -8.49 -11.01
N HIS A 37 -3.52 -8.06 -10.41
CA HIS A 37 -3.60 -6.87 -9.57
C HIS A 37 -3.42 -7.16 -8.08
N TYR A 38 -3.35 -8.43 -7.69
CA TYR A 38 -3.13 -8.80 -6.31
C TYR A 38 -1.68 -8.49 -5.92
N ASP A 39 -1.48 -7.38 -5.20
CA ASP A 39 -0.23 -7.10 -4.50
C ASP A 39 -0.31 -7.70 -3.08
N PRO A 40 0.45 -8.76 -2.78
CA PRO A 40 0.49 -9.33 -1.43
C PRO A 40 1.21 -8.43 -0.42
N ARG A 41 1.87 -7.34 -0.86
CA ARG A 41 2.55 -6.41 0.04
C ARG A 41 1.56 -5.33 0.52
N PRO A 42 1.53 -5.00 1.82
CA PRO A 42 0.94 -3.72 2.20
C PRO A 42 1.76 -2.64 1.50
N SER A 43 1.12 -1.89 0.61
CA SER A 43 1.56 -0.58 0.15
C SER A 43 1.66 0.36 1.36
N ARG A 44 2.71 0.19 2.17
CA ARG A 44 3.31 1.32 2.85
C ARG A 44 4.21 1.94 1.81
N ASP A 45 3.63 2.86 1.05
CA ASP A 45 4.42 3.85 0.36
C ASP A 45 5.33 4.51 1.40
N ARG A 46 6.62 4.16 1.38
CA ARG A 46 7.65 4.72 2.26
C ARG A 46 8.28 5.97 1.66
N ASN A 47 7.79 6.45 0.51
CA ASN A 47 8.13 7.78 0.03
C ASN A 47 7.29 8.82 0.77
N PHE A 48 7.71 9.14 1.99
CA PHE A 48 7.26 10.37 2.62
C PHE A 48 7.67 11.55 1.73
N LYS A 49 6.73 12.44 1.39
CA LYS A 49 7.04 13.65 0.59
C LYS A 49 8.08 14.57 1.25
N SER A 50 8.38 14.35 2.52
CA SER A 50 9.42 15.03 3.28
C SER A 50 10.81 14.38 3.16
N MET A 51 10.95 13.24 2.48
CA MET A 51 12.25 12.59 2.31
C MET A 51 13.19 13.51 1.50
N GLY A 52 14.26 13.98 2.13
CA GLY A 52 15.20 14.95 1.55
C GLY A 52 14.80 16.43 1.71
N ALA A 53 13.72 16.74 2.44
CA ALA A 53 13.30 18.12 2.70
C ALA A 53 14.05 18.80 3.86
N GLY A 54 14.93 18.08 4.55
CA GLY A 54 15.74 18.59 5.65
C GLY A 54 17.16 18.05 5.57
N GLU A 55 18.12 18.86 6.04
CA GLU A 55 19.51 18.50 6.23
C GLU A 55 19.82 18.59 7.72
N GLY A 56 20.54 17.61 8.26
CA GLY A 56 20.86 17.57 9.67
C GLY A 56 21.89 16.48 9.99
N PRO A 57 22.44 16.48 11.22
CA PRO A 57 23.49 15.55 11.62
C PRO A 57 23.05 14.08 11.66
N GLY A 58 21.74 13.82 11.66
CA GLY A 58 21.16 12.46 11.62
C GLY A 58 21.09 11.77 12.98
N ASP A 59 21.36 12.51 14.04
CA ASP A 59 21.20 12.12 15.44
C ASP A 59 19.78 12.33 15.95
N SER A 60 19.48 11.72 17.10
CA SER A 60 18.16 11.80 17.70
C SER A 60 17.98 13.13 18.41
N VAL A 61 16.89 13.84 18.12
CA VAL A 61 16.49 15.04 18.87
C VAL A 61 16.33 14.74 20.37
N ALA A 62 16.01 13.49 20.74
CA ALA A 62 15.89 13.08 22.13
C ALA A 62 17.23 13.07 22.90
N ASP A 63 18.36 13.13 22.20
CA ASP A 63 19.70 13.14 22.82
C ASP A 63 20.12 14.56 23.24
N TYR A 64 19.36 15.58 22.83
CA TYR A 64 19.62 16.97 23.13
C TYR A 64 18.82 17.45 24.34
N SER A 65 19.41 18.37 25.13
CA SER A 65 18.69 19.04 26.21
C SER A 65 17.72 20.09 25.67
N GLU A 66 16.64 20.37 26.41
CA GLU A 66 15.66 21.39 26.02
C GLU A 66 16.29 22.79 25.86
N ASP A 67 17.21 23.16 26.76
CA ASP A 67 17.96 24.42 26.70
C ASP A 67 18.81 24.54 25.42
N GLU A 68 19.32 23.42 24.92
CA GLU A 68 20.11 23.39 23.69
C GLU A 68 19.22 23.50 22.45
N LEU A 69 18.07 22.84 22.45
CA LEU A 69 17.10 22.89 21.34
C LEU A 69 16.44 24.27 21.19
N LEU A 70 16.23 24.99 22.29
CA LEU A 70 15.57 26.30 22.29
C LEU A 70 16.53 27.48 22.15
N ARG A 71 17.84 27.24 22.00
CA ARG A 71 18.83 28.31 21.84
C ARG A 71 18.54 29.12 20.56
N GLY A 72 18.43 30.44 20.69
CA GLY A 72 18.12 31.34 19.58
C GLY A 72 16.64 31.39 19.19
N PHE A 73 15.76 30.69 19.90
CA PHE A 73 14.32 30.77 19.68
C PHE A 73 13.77 32.10 20.23
N GLY A 74 13.26 32.95 19.34
CA GLY A 74 12.66 34.23 19.73
C GLY A 74 13.64 35.39 19.90
N GLU A 75 14.92 35.20 19.57
CA GLU A 75 15.88 36.30 19.46
C GLU A 75 15.67 37.01 18.11
N SER A 76 15.42 38.33 18.15
CA SER A 76 15.22 39.21 16.98
C SER A 76 16.31 40.27 16.89
#